data_AF-A0A8T5S2T0-F1
#
_entry.id   AF-A0A8T5S2T0-F1
#
_cell.length_a   1.000
_cell.length_b   1.000
_cell.length_c   1.000
_cell.angle_alpha   90.00
_cell.angle_beta   90.00
_cell.angle_gamma   90.00
#
_symmetry.space_group_name_H-M   'P 1'
#
loop_
_entity.id
_entity.type
_entity.pdbx_description
1 polymer ?
#
loop_
_entity_poly.entity_id
_entity_poly.type
_entity_poly.pdbx_seq_one_letter_code
_entity_poly.pdbx_strand_id
1 'polypeptide(L)'
;MEEDQNSDEKPFFEDIVKKTKTGITFPKDLRDLLFEDDSETFFKLIVPQEKDKIILEIINEEQAKEISEKIKTHKPKPIKAEGEKKVVKARKPAQLSPAWGEYFVYEFDSRDKIQPILESAFYKFAETPLNLEDAMGRVKYALVSFLSSTKTENAKLYYSVEKFLIDIVEKFDQPNLLDWIFEKIIPNIESKFLYEQGLLELVETSLQFRRWEKSELYIFYVLKNIDAYAKTEMYNVMNSFKQLVNKIKHLERTDKIDILLKEKLMEYGNELLEDVSYKIQIIEFLEDLKYIELAYDLAKKIQVSLPPDSVRMEDVRKLVRRLHHTPVSENKPQSSLDYDLDEDSKEE
;
A
#
# COMPACT_ATOMS: atom_id res chain seq x y z
N MET A 1 58.99 -39.83 -2.67
CA MET A 1 59.41 -38.50 -3.12
C MET A 1 58.50 -38.22 -4.29
N GLU A 2 57.45 -37.42 -4.20
CA GLU A 2 57.16 -36.13 -3.56
C GLU A 2 55.61 -36.08 -3.44
N GLU A 3 54.91 -35.38 -2.56
CA GLU A 3 55.22 -34.39 -1.53
C GLU A 3 54.01 -34.40 -0.58
N ASP A 4 54.28 -34.57 0.72
CA ASP A 4 53.38 -34.09 1.78
C ASP A 4 53.37 -32.56 1.71
N GLN A 5 52.25 -31.96 1.35
CA GLN A 5 51.95 -30.58 1.72
C GLN A 5 50.59 -30.54 2.41
N ASN A 6 50.65 -30.74 3.74
CA ASN A 6 49.73 -30.12 4.68
C ASN A 6 49.63 -28.62 4.37
N SER A 7 48.58 -28.20 3.68
CA SER A 7 48.07 -26.84 3.84
C SER A 7 46.84 -26.89 4.73
N ASP A 8 47.05 -26.59 6.02
CA ASP A 8 46.03 -26.16 6.96
C ASP A 8 45.46 -24.78 6.53
N GLU A 9 45.06 -24.64 5.27
CA GLU A 9 44.38 -23.45 4.77
C GLU A 9 42.91 -23.52 5.15
N LYS A 10 42.57 -22.86 6.25
CA LYS A 10 41.17 -22.68 6.64
C LYS A 10 40.40 -22.01 5.50
N PRO A 11 39.31 -22.63 5.02
CA PRO A 11 38.52 -22.06 3.94
C PRO A 11 37.96 -20.69 4.33
N PHE A 12 37.76 -19.82 3.34
CA PHE A 12 37.14 -18.51 3.56
C PHE A 12 35.70 -18.66 4.06
N PHE A 13 35.01 -19.68 3.57
CA PHE A 13 33.66 -20.01 3.98
C PHE A 13 33.42 -21.52 3.92
N GLU A 14 32.77 -22.06 4.94
CA GLU A 14 32.37 -23.45 5.05
C GLU A 14 30.97 -23.50 5.68
N ASP A 15 30.01 -24.10 4.99
CA ASP A 15 28.64 -24.27 5.48
C ASP A 15 28.02 -25.58 4.96
N ILE A 16 26.96 -26.04 5.62
CA ILE A 16 26.22 -27.25 5.26
C ILE A 16 24.83 -26.87 4.80
N VAL A 17 24.52 -27.19 3.55
CA VAL A 17 23.25 -26.81 2.94
C VAL A 17 22.53 -28.05 2.43
N LYS A 18 21.24 -28.19 2.75
CA LYS A 18 20.39 -29.23 2.15
C LYS A 18 20.31 -29.02 0.64
N LYS A 19 20.31 -30.10 -0.15
CA LYS A 19 20.16 -30.02 -1.62
C LYS A 19 18.96 -29.20 -2.08
N THR A 20 17.83 -29.26 -1.36
CA THR A 20 16.63 -28.49 -1.68
C THR A 20 16.77 -26.98 -1.44
N LYS A 21 17.78 -26.54 -0.69
CA LYS A 21 18.01 -25.13 -0.32
C LYS A 21 19.17 -24.47 -1.06
N THR A 22 19.92 -25.19 -1.89
CA THR A 22 21.07 -24.62 -2.63
C THR A 22 20.65 -23.84 -3.87
N GLY A 23 19.46 -24.08 -4.42
CA GLY A 23 19.00 -23.45 -5.66
C GLY A 23 19.73 -23.93 -6.93
N ILE A 24 20.60 -24.95 -6.81
CA ILE A 24 21.39 -25.49 -7.92
C ILE A 24 20.60 -26.59 -8.63
N THR A 25 20.40 -26.45 -9.94
CA THR A 25 19.72 -27.45 -10.77
C THR A 25 20.75 -28.35 -11.46
N PHE A 26 20.72 -29.64 -11.17
CA PHE A 26 21.55 -30.64 -11.85
C PHE A 26 20.85 -31.20 -13.10
N PRO A 27 21.58 -31.41 -14.22
CA PRO A 27 21.10 -32.19 -15.35
C PRO A 27 20.60 -33.57 -14.91
N LYS A 28 19.60 -34.11 -15.63
CA LYS A 28 18.92 -35.36 -15.24
C LYS A 28 19.89 -36.53 -15.07
N ASP A 29 20.78 -36.74 -16.04
CA ASP A 29 21.73 -37.85 -16.02
C ASP A 29 22.68 -37.80 -14.80
N LEU A 30 23.12 -36.59 -14.43
CA LEU A 30 23.96 -36.33 -13.26
C LEU A 30 23.20 -36.48 -11.95
N ARG A 31 21.90 -36.17 -11.94
CA ARG A 31 21.04 -36.30 -10.78
C ARG A 31 20.79 -37.76 -10.43
N ASP A 32 20.49 -38.56 -11.44
CA ASP A 32 20.17 -39.99 -11.30
C ASP A 32 21.43 -40.81 -10.92
N LEU A 33 22.62 -40.30 -11.27
CA LEU A 33 23.92 -40.89 -10.89
C LEU A 33 24.39 -40.54 -9.48
N LEU A 34 24.10 -39.32 -9.00
CA LEU A 34 24.66 -38.79 -7.75
C LEU A 34 23.72 -38.91 -6.55
N PHE A 35 22.42 -39.14 -6.77
CA PHE A 35 21.42 -39.10 -5.70
C PHE A 35 20.47 -40.28 -5.81
N GLU A 36 20.27 -41.00 -4.70
CA GLU A 36 19.22 -42.01 -4.57
C GLU A 36 17.91 -41.33 -4.15
N ASP A 37 16.79 -41.70 -4.79
CA ASP A 37 15.50 -41.00 -4.71
C ASP A 37 14.89 -40.88 -3.29
N ASP A 38 15.33 -41.72 -2.33
CA ASP A 38 14.76 -41.81 -0.98
C ASP A 38 15.68 -41.32 0.16
N SER A 39 16.82 -40.66 -0.15
CA SER A 39 17.75 -40.17 0.89
C SER A 39 17.86 -38.64 0.94
N GLU A 40 17.79 -38.06 2.15
CA GLU A 40 18.07 -36.64 2.33
C GLU A 40 19.56 -36.36 2.03
N THR A 41 19.85 -35.67 0.92
CA THR A 41 21.23 -35.30 0.56
C THR A 41 21.64 -33.92 1.07
N PHE A 42 22.83 -33.83 1.65
CA PHE A 42 23.44 -32.60 2.14
C PHE A 42 24.70 -32.27 1.32
N PHE A 43 24.96 -30.98 1.15
CA PHE A 43 26.20 -30.50 0.57
C PHE A 43 27.02 -29.77 1.61
N LYS A 44 28.31 -30.11 1.66
CA LYS A 44 29.32 -29.27 2.28
C LYS A 44 29.78 -28.25 1.24
N LEU A 45 29.46 -26.99 1.48
CA LEU A 45 29.83 -25.87 0.62
C LEU A 45 31.13 -25.27 1.13
N ILE A 46 32.18 -25.33 0.31
CA ILE A 46 33.51 -24.79 0.62
C ILE A 46 33.87 -23.71 -0.39
N VAL A 47 34.27 -22.55 0.11
CA VAL A 47 34.87 -21.47 -0.69
C VAL A 47 36.34 -21.33 -0.25
N PRO A 48 37.31 -21.66 -1.11
CA PRO A 48 38.74 -21.46 -0.83
C PRO A 48 39.06 -19.98 -0.56
N GLN A 49 40.21 -19.68 0.07
CA GLN A 49 40.61 -18.29 0.35
C GLN A 49 40.74 -17.42 -0.90
N GLU A 50 41.14 -18.03 -2.01
CA GLU A 50 41.28 -17.36 -3.31
C GLU A 50 39.93 -16.99 -3.95
N LYS A 51 38.81 -17.57 -3.48
CA LYS A 51 37.43 -17.32 -3.95
C LYS A 51 37.24 -17.52 -5.46
N ASP A 52 38.06 -18.39 -6.05
CA ASP A 52 38.09 -18.73 -7.47
C ASP A 52 37.00 -19.73 -7.86
N LYS A 53 36.56 -20.56 -6.91
CA LYS A 53 35.57 -21.63 -7.13
C LYS A 53 34.71 -21.88 -5.89
N ILE A 54 33.60 -22.58 -6.12
CA ILE A 54 32.74 -23.15 -5.06
C ILE A 54 32.83 -24.66 -5.17
N ILE A 55 33.24 -25.31 -4.09
CA ILE A 55 33.33 -26.78 -4.02
C ILE A 55 32.09 -27.26 -3.25
N LEU A 56 31.37 -28.21 -3.84
CA LEU A 56 30.21 -28.87 -3.23
C LEU A 56 30.53 -30.35 -3.05
N GLU A 57 30.77 -30.75 -1.81
CA GLU A 57 30.98 -32.17 -1.49
C GLU A 57 29.66 -32.77 -1.01
N ILE A 58 29.27 -33.90 -1.61
CA ILE A 58 28.09 -34.65 -1.19
C ILE A 58 28.44 -35.37 0.11
N ILE A 59 27.65 -35.11 1.15
CA ILE A 59 27.81 -35.74 2.47
C ILE A 59 26.49 -36.37 2.91
N ASN A 60 26.60 -37.44 3.70
CA ASN A 60 25.42 -38.10 4.27
C ASN A 60 24.94 -37.37 5.54
N GLU A 61 23.75 -37.75 6.05
CA GLU A 61 23.13 -37.09 7.21
C GLU A 61 23.98 -37.20 8.49
N GLU A 62 24.69 -38.32 8.68
CA GLU A 62 25.57 -38.55 9.83
C GLU A 62 26.78 -37.62 9.80
N GLN A 63 27.45 -37.49 8.65
CA GLN A 63 28.56 -36.55 8.43
C GLN A 63 28.10 -35.09 8.52
N ALA A 64 26.89 -34.77 8.05
CA ALA A 64 26.33 -33.43 8.15
C ALA A 64 26.16 -32.98 9.61
N LYS A 65 25.71 -33.90 10.49
CA LYS A 65 25.59 -33.61 11.93
C LYS A 65 26.95 -33.35 12.56
N GLU A 66 27.94 -34.22 12.33
CA GLU A 66 29.30 -34.07 12.88
C GLU A 66 30.00 -32.77 12.43
N ILE A 67 29.89 -32.41 11.15
CA ILE A 67 30.55 -31.23 10.60
C ILE A 67 29.81 -29.95 11.06
N SER A 68 28.49 -29.98 11.20
CA SER A 68 27.71 -28.83 11.71
C SER A 68 28.07 -28.48 13.15
N GLU A 69 28.40 -29.48 13.98
CA GLU A 69 28.85 -29.29 15.35
C GLU A 69 30.24 -28.66 15.40
N LYS A 70 31.16 -29.09 14.52
CA LYS A 70 32.51 -28.50 14.39
C LYS A 70 32.49 -27.04 13.91
N ILE A 71 31.59 -26.68 12.98
CA ILE A 71 31.45 -25.31 12.47
C ILE A 71 30.89 -24.36 13.55
N LYS A 72 29.98 -24.83 14.42
CA LYS A 72 29.45 -24.03 15.53
C LYS A 72 30.49 -23.70 16.60
N THR A 73 31.48 -24.57 16.82
CA THR A 73 32.56 -24.33 17.78
C THR A 73 33.61 -23.32 17.33
N HIS A 74 33.65 -22.94 16.04
CA HIS A 74 34.71 -22.09 15.48
C HIS A 74 34.30 -20.63 15.17
N LYS A 75 33.09 -20.19 15.50
CA LYS A 75 32.71 -18.77 15.37
C LYS A 75 33.49 -17.91 16.38
N PRO A 76 34.24 -16.87 15.94
CA PRO A 76 34.92 -15.97 16.87
C PRO A 76 33.88 -15.20 17.70
N LYS A 77 34.10 -15.17 19.02
CA LYS A 77 33.33 -14.36 19.97
C LYS A 77 33.35 -12.87 19.55
N PRO A 78 32.24 -12.13 19.68
CA PRO A 78 32.23 -10.70 19.41
C PRO A 78 33.12 -9.99 20.44
N ILE A 79 34.14 -9.29 19.95
CA ILE A 79 34.97 -8.39 20.75
C ILE A 79 34.08 -7.20 21.14
N LYS A 80 33.81 -7.06 22.45
CA LYS A 80 33.40 -5.77 23.03
C LYS A 80 34.64 -4.87 23.00
N ALA A 81 34.62 -3.81 22.20
CA ALA A 81 35.61 -2.75 22.28
C ALA A 81 35.00 -1.56 23.02
N GLU A 82 35.56 -1.27 24.19
CA GLU A 82 35.47 0.03 24.87
C GLU A 82 36.07 1.13 23.98
N GLY A 83 35.59 2.35 24.20
CA GLY A 83 35.77 3.58 23.42
C GLY A 83 37.02 3.71 22.53
N GLU A 84 36.79 4.13 21.28
CA GLU A 84 37.15 5.49 20.86
C GLU A 84 36.71 5.81 19.41
N LYS A 85 36.23 7.04 19.25
CA LYS A 85 36.11 7.87 18.03
C LYS A 85 35.09 7.43 16.96
N LYS A 86 33.94 8.12 17.04
CA LYS A 86 32.98 8.35 15.96
C LYS A 86 33.70 8.80 14.69
N VAL A 87 34.02 7.85 13.81
CA VAL A 87 33.97 8.11 12.37
C VAL A 87 32.51 7.92 12.00
N VAL A 88 31.86 9.02 11.60
CA VAL A 88 30.52 9.01 11.02
C VAL A 88 30.58 8.13 9.78
N LYS A 89 30.29 6.84 9.94
CA LYS A 89 29.88 6.00 8.82
C LYS A 89 28.59 6.61 8.32
N ALA A 90 28.67 7.23 7.16
CA ALA A 90 27.51 7.56 6.35
C ALA A 90 26.54 6.37 6.43
N ARG A 91 25.30 6.66 6.82
CA ARG A 91 24.20 5.70 6.77
C ARG A 91 24.27 5.06 5.38
N LYS A 92 24.51 3.75 5.32
CA LYS A 92 24.18 2.98 4.11
C LYS A 92 22.72 3.35 3.77
N PRO A 93 22.39 3.67 2.51
CA PRO A 93 21.01 3.89 2.14
C PRO A 93 20.22 2.64 2.57
N ALA A 94 19.06 2.84 3.19
CA ALA A 94 18.17 1.74 3.51
C ALA A 94 17.99 0.89 2.26
N GLN A 95 18.23 -0.41 2.37
CA GLN A 95 18.18 -1.32 1.25
C GLN A 95 16.74 -1.30 0.72
N LEU A 96 16.54 -0.80 -0.50
CA LEU A 96 15.23 -0.77 -1.16
C LEU A 96 14.68 -2.20 -1.18
N SER A 97 13.60 -2.43 -0.44
CA SER A 97 12.95 -3.74 -0.36
C SER A 97 11.43 -3.60 -0.53
N PRO A 98 10.77 -4.65 -1.05
CA PRO A 98 9.32 -4.68 -1.12
C PRO A 98 8.67 -4.77 0.26
N ALA A 99 7.54 -4.08 0.45
CA ALA A 99 6.74 -4.05 1.67
C ALA A 99 5.62 -5.10 1.63
N TRP A 100 5.98 -6.40 1.66
CA TRP A 100 5.02 -7.50 1.46
C TRP A 100 3.79 -7.49 2.38
N GLY A 101 3.94 -7.03 3.62
CA GLY A 101 2.83 -6.91 4.57
C GLY A 101 1.80 -5.85 4.17
N GLU A 102 2.19 -4.87 3.36
CA GLU A 102 1.32 -3.79 2.87
C GLU A 102 0.67 -4.13 1.53
N TYR A 103 1.27 -5.06 0.77
CA TYR A 103 0.68 -5.50 -0.50
C TYR A 103 -0.33 -6.62 -0.28
N PHE A 104 0.01 -7.61 0.55
CA PHE A 104 -0.81 -8.79 0.80
C PHE A 104 -1.63 -8.64 2.08
N VAL A 105 -2.44 -7.58 2.14
CA VAL A 105 -3.35 -7.29 3.26
C VAL A 105 -4.42 -8.37 3.41
N TYR A 106 -4.85 -8.95 2.29
CA TYR A 106 -5.83 -10.04 2.26
C TYR A 106 -5.18 -11.32 1.77
N GLU A 107 -5.52 -12.44 2.41
CA GLU A 107 -5.03 -13.76 2.02
C GLU A 107 -5.82 -14.30 0.82
N PHE A 108 -5.11 -14.87 -0.15
CA PHE A 108 -5.65 -15.49 -1.37
C PHE A 108 -4.73 -16.61 -1.86
N ASP A 109 -5.29 -17.58 -2.59
CA ASP A 109 -4.68 -18.90 -2.81
C ASP A 109 -3.33 -18.86 -3.57
N SER A 110 -3.17 -17.92 -4.50
CA SER A 110 -2.01 -17.84 -5.38
C SER A 110 -0.87 -16.95 -4.82
N ARG A 111 -1.02 -16.41 -3.60
CA ARG A 111 -0.06 -15.47 -2.99
C ARG A 111 1.38 -15.97 -3.04
N ASP A 112 1.64 -17.18 -2.57
CA ASP A 112 3.00 -17.76 -2.47
C ASP A 112 3.69 -17.91 -3.83
N LYS A 113 2.90 -18.04 -4.91
CA LYS A 113 3.42 -18.14 -6.27
C LYS A 113 3.63 -16.77 -6.90
N ILE A 114 2.83 -15.79 -6.52
CA ILE A 114 2.87 -14.42 -7.08
C ILE A 114 3.95 -13.58 -6.42
N GLN A 115 4.14 -13.73 -5.11
CA GLN A 115 5.16 -12.99 -4.36
C GLN A 115 6.54 -13.03 -5.02
N PRO A 116 7.14 -14.18 -5.36
CA PRO A 116 8.46 -14.20 -6.00
C PRO A 116 8.47 -13.55 -7.40
N ILE A 117 7.35 -13.55 -8.12
CA ILE A 117 7.24 -12.90 -9.44
C ILE A 117 7.24 -11.37 -9.27
N LEU A 118 6.45 -10.86 -8.33
CA LEU A 118 6.41 -9.44 -8.01
C LEU A 118 7.74 -8.97 -7.38
N GLU A 119 8.42 -9.83 -6.62
CA GLU A 119 9.75 -9.55 -6.08
C GLU A 119 10.75 -9.36 -7.22
N SER A 120 10.70 -10.29 -8.17
CA SER A 120 11.50 -10.21 -9.38
C SER A 120 11.15 -8.97 -10.21
N ALA A 121 9.89 -8.54 -10.25
CA ALA A 121 9.49 -7.30 -10.92
C ALA A 121 9.99 -6.05 -10.18
N PHE A 122 9.93 -6.03 -8.84
CA PHE A 122 10.41 -4.93 -8.00
C PHE A 122 11.88 -4.62 -8.28
N TYR A 123 12.71 -5.66 -8.29
CA TYR A 123 14.14 -5.47 -8.56
C TYR A 123 14.41 -5.05 -10.00
N LYS A 124 13.53 -5.38 -10.95
CA LYS A 124 13.58 -4.84 -12.32
C LYS A 124 13.23 -3.36 -12.39
N PHE A 125 12.30 -2.88 -11.56
CA PHE A 125 12.05 -1.44 -11.41
C PHE A 125 13.23 -0.68 -10.80
N ALA A 126 14.05 -1.37 -9.99
CA ALA A 126 15.25 -0.80 -9.40
C ALA A 126 16.48 -0.78 -10.34
N GLU A 127 16.40 -1.43 -11.51
CA GLU A 127 17.53 -1.47 -12.46
C GLU A 127 17.83 -0.08 -13.05
N THR A 128 19.11 0.18 -13.34
CA THR A 128 19.55 1.39 -14.01
C THR A 128 20.41 1.00 -15.22
N PRO A 129 19.95 1.22 -16.47
CA PRO A 129 18.69 1.87 -16.85
C PRO A 129 17.45 1.00 -16.57
N LEU A 130 16.31 1.66 -16.30
CA LEU A 130 15.04 0.98 -16.06
C LEU A 130 14.55 0.25 -17.32
N ASN A 131 14.34 -1.06 -17.21
CA ASN A 131 13.62 -1.84 -18.22
C ASN A 131 12.15 -2.00 -17.84
N LEU A 132 11.34 -0.97 -18.17
CA LEU A 132 9.92 -0.93 -17.84
C LEU A 132 9.13 -2.08 -18.49
N GLU A 133 9.53 -2.53 -19.68
CA GLU A 133 8.83 -3.59 -20.41
C GLU A 133 8.97 -4.94 -19.71
N ASP A 134 10.18 -5.34 -19.31
CA ASP A 134 10.40 -6.58 -18.55
C ASP A 134 9.74 -6.50 -17.16
N ALA A 135 9.91 -5.38 -16.46
CA ALA A 135 9.30 -5.16 -15.14
C ALA A 135 7.77 -5.30 -15.18
N MET A 136 7.11 -4.58 -16.11
CA MET A 136 5.65 -4.69 -16.29
C MET A 136 5.23 -6.02 -16.91
N GLY A 137 6.08 -6.65 -17.73
CA GLY A 137 5.83 -7.97 -18.29
C GLY A 137 5.62 -9.02 -17.19
N ARG A 138 6.43 -8.96 -16.13
CA ARG A 138 6.30 -9.82 -14.95
C ARG A 138 5.02 -9.56 -14.17
N VAL A 139 4.65 -8.29 -13.98
CA VAL A 139 3.39 -7.91 -13.32
C VAL A 139 2.19 -8.43 -14.11
N LYS A 140 2.18 -8.23 -15.44
CA LYS A 140 1.12 -8.73 -16.32
C LYS A 140 1.06 -10.26 -16.31
N TYR A 141 2.20 -10.93 -16.33
CA TYR A 141 2.28 -12.38 -16.22
C TYR A 141 1.67 -12.89 -14.91
N ALA A 142 1.95 -12.23 -13.79
CA ALA A 142 1.36 -12.57 -12.49
C ALA A 142 -0.17 -12.42 -12.52
N LEU A 143 -0.68 -11.35 -13.11
CA LEU A 143 -2.12 -11.12 -13.21
C LEU A 143 -2.79 -12.18 -14.08
N VAL A 144 -2.29 -12.43 -15.29
CA VAL A 144 -2.95 -13.34 -16.25
C VAL A 144 -2.84 -14.80 -15.84
N SER A 145 -1.69 -15.22 -15.32
CA SER A 145 -1.40 -16.64 -15.07
C SER A 145 -2.03 -17.18 -13.79
N PHE A 146 -2.45 -16.29 -12.87
CA PHE A 146 -2.94 -16.66 -11.55
C PHE A 146 -4.36 -16.15 -11.26
N LEU A 147 -5.11 -15.75 -12.30
CA LEU A 147 -6.55 -15.60 -12.16
C LEU A 147 -7.18 -16.97 -11.84
N SER A 148 -8.13 -16.93 -10.93
CA SER A 148 -8.98 -18.06 -10.57
C SER A 148 -10.37 -17.91 -11.20
N SER A 149 -11.20 -18.94 -11.07
CA SER A 149 -12.64 -18.85 -11.36
C SER A 149 -13.42 -18.04 -10.31
N THR A 150 -12.80 -17.74 -9.17
CA THR A 150 -13.43 -17.10 -8.03
C THR A 150 -13.20 -15.59 -8.06
N LYS A 151 -14.28 -14.84 -8.30
CA LYS A 151 -14.27 -13.37 -8.41
C LYS A 151 -13.65 -12.66 -7.21
N THR A 152 -13.91 -13.16 -5.99
CA THR A 152 -13.36 -12.58 -4.76
C THR A 152 -11.85 -12.79 -4.64
N GLU A 153 -11.33 -13.95 -5.06
CA GLU A 153 -9.89 -14.22 -5.07
C GLU A 153 -9.19 -13.31 -6.09
N ASN A 154 -9.79 -13.16 -7.27
CA ASN A 154 -9.27 -12.25 -8.30
C ASN A 154 -9.25 -10.80 -7.82
N ALA A 155 -10.30 -10.33 -7.13
CA ALA A 155 -10.34 -8.98 -6.58
C ALA A 155 -9.21 -8.72 -5.56
N LYS A 156 -8.90 -9.70 -4.69
CA LYS A 156 -7.77 -9.60 -3.75
C LYS A 156 -6.42 -9.57 -4.47
N LEU A 157 -6.26 -10.37 -5.53
CA LEU A 157 -5.07 -10.36 -6.37
C LEU A 157 -4.88 -8.98 -7.03
N TYR A 158 -5.90 -8.47 -7.73
CA TYR A 158 -5.83 -7.17 -8.39
C TYR A 158 -5.51 -6.05 -7.39
N TYR A 159 -6.17 -6.04 -6.23
CA TYR A 159 -5.89 -5.07 -5.17
C TYR A 159 -4.46 -5.19 -4.60
N SER A 160 -3.94 -6.41 -4.43
CA SER A 160 -2.55 -6.61 -3.97
C SER A 160 -1.53 -6.11 -5.00
N VAL A 161 -1.80 -6.32 -6.28
CA VAL A 161 -0.95 -5.81 -7.37
C VAL A 161 -1.03 -4.29 -7.49
N GLU A 162 -2.19 -3.69 -7.26
CA GLU A 162 -2.33 -2.25 -7.13
C GLU A 162 -1.44 -1.70 -6.01
N LYS A 163 -1.55 -2.24 -4.78
CA LYS A 163 -0.71 -1.80 -3.64
C LYS A 163 0.79 -1.93 -3.95
N PHE A 164 1.18 -3.01 -4.61
CA PHE A 164 2.54 -3.19 -5.11
C PHE A 164 2.95 -2.08 -6.09
N LEU A 165 2.12 -1.80 -7.10
CA LEU A 165 2.43 -0.79 -8.12
C LEU A 165 2.42 0.64 -7.56
N ILE A 166 1.59 0.94 -6.55
CA ILE A 166 1.64 2.22 -5.83
C ILE A 166 2.98 2.39 -5.13
N ASP A 167 3.48 1.35 -4.45
CA ASP A 167 4.81 1.41 -3.83
C ASP A 167 5.93 1.54 -4.88
N ILE A 168 5.77 0.95 -6.07
CA ILE A 168 6.68 1.20 -7.20
C ILE A 168 6.66 2.68 -7.62
N VAL A 169 5.47 3.28 -7.75
CA VAL A 169 5.30 4.70 -8.08
C VAL A 169 6.05 5.57 -7.07
N GLU A 170 5.86 5.31 -5.78
CA GLU A 170 6.44 6.09 -4.68
C GLU A 170 7.96 5.92 -4.56
N LYS A 171 8.48 4.69 -4.66
CA LYS A 171 9.92 4.41 -4.48
C LYS A 171 10.78 4.72 -5.71
N PHE A 172 10.21 4.61 -6.91
CA PHE A 172 10.95 4.73 -8.16
C PHE A 172 10.49 5.91 -9.04
N ASP A 173 9.64 6.79 -8.51
CA ASP A 173 9.14 8.00 -9.19
C ASP A 173 8.55 7.67 -10.57
N GLN A 174 7.57 6.75 -10.60
CA GLN A 174 6.91 6.28 -11.82
C GLN A 174 5.42 6.68 -11.91
N PRO A 175 5.05 7.97 -11.82
CA PRO A 175 3.67 8.43 -11.71
C PRO A 175 2.77 8.04 -12.91
N ASN A 176 3.36 7.73 -14.06
CA ASN A 176 2.63 7.26 -15.24
C ASN A 176 1.97 5.88 -15.03
N LEU A 177 2.47 5.07 -14.09
CA LEU A 177 1.84 3.78 -13.78
C LEU A 177 0.44 3.93 -13.19
N LEU A 178 0.11 5.06 -12.56
CA LEU A 178 -1.23 5.33 -12.03
C LEU A 178 -2.32 5.24 -13.11
N ASP A 179 -2.01 5.69 -14.34
CA ASP A 179 -2.94 5.57 -15.47
C ASP A 179 -3.18 4.10 -15.84
N TRP A 180 -2.11 3.31 -15.85
CA TRP A 180 -2.20 1.89 -16.15
C TRP A 180 -2.95 1.13 -15.05
N ILE A 181 -2.73 1.45 -13.78
CA ILE A 181 -3.48 0.85 -12.65
C ILE A 181 -4.97 1.17 -12.82
N PHE A 182 -5.31 2.42 -13.07
CA PHE A 182 -6.70 2.84 -13.25
C PHE A 182 -7.37 2.15 -14.46
N GLU A 183 -6.67 1.97 -15.57
CA GLU A 183 -7.25 1.37 -16.78
C GLU A 183 -7.30 -0.16 -16.75
N LYS A 184 -6.33 -0.81 -16.08
CA LYS A 184 -6.12 -2.27 -16.19
C LYS A 184 -6.33 -3.03 -14.89
N ILE A 185 -6.25 -2.39 -13.73
CA ILE A 185 -6.41 -3.04 -12.43
C ILE A 185 -7.79 -2.72 -11.86
N ILE A 186 -8.10 -1.44 -11.65
CA ILE A 186 -9.34 -0.99 -11.00
C ILE A 186 -10.61 -1.61 -11.60
N PRO A 187 -10.81 -1.68 -12.92
CA PRO A 187 -12.05 -2.20 -13.50
C PRO A 187 -12.24 -3.71 -13.28
N ASN A 188 -11.16 -4.43 -12.94
CA ASN A 188 -11.17 -5.87 -12.69
C ASN A 188 -11.32 -6.22 -11.19
N ILE A 189 -11.37 -5.23 -10.31
CA ILE A 189 -11.68 -5.44 -8.89
C ILE A 189 -13.19 -5.51 -8.72
N GLU A 190 -13.76 -6.72 -8.74
CA GLU A 190 -15.21 -6.89 -8.66
C GLU A 190 -15.82 -6.70 -7.25
N SER A 191 -14.98 -6.68 -6.21
CA SER A 191 -15.44 -6.39 -4.85
C SER A 191 -15.69 -4.90 -4.69
N LYS A 192 -16.94 -4.48 -4.43
CA LYS A 192 -17.30 -3.05 -4.24
C LYS A 192 -16.43 -2.38 -3.18
N PHE A 193 -16.13 -3.08 -2.08
CA PHE A 193 -15.27 -2.57 -1.02
C PHE A 193 -13.82 -2.39 -1.47
N LEU A 194 -13.21 -3.40 -2.09
CA LEU A 194 -11.80 -3.30 -2.56
C LEU A 194 -11.67 -2.33 -3.72
N TYR A 195 -12.68 -2.22 -4.58
CA TYR A 195 -12.74 -1.26 -5.67
C TYR A 195 -12.64 0.17 -5.14
N GLU A 196 -13.43 0.48 -4.11
CA GLU A 196 -13.37 1.79 -3.45
C GLU A 196 -12.03 2.01 -2.76
N GLN A 197 -11.49 1.01 -2.04
CA GLN A 197 -10.16 1.12 -1.44
C GLN A 197 -9.10 1.41 -2.50
N GLY A 198 -9.14 0.74 -3.64
CA GLY A 198 -8.17 0.97 -4.73
C GLY A 198 -8.26 2.39 -5.28
N LEU A 199 -9.47 2.86 -5.58
CA LEU A 199 -9.69 4.24 -6.00
C LEU A 199 -9.15 5.25 -4.98
N LEU A 200 -9.35 5.02 -3.68
CA LEU A 200 -8.85 5.90 -2.62
C LEU A 200 -7.31 5.96 -2.57
N GLU A 201 -6.64 4.83 -2.78
CA GLU A 201 -5.17 4.79 -2.90
C GLU A 201 -4.70 5.58 -4.12
N LEU A 202 -5.37 5.42 -5.28
CA LEU A 202 -5.08 6.21 -6.47
C LEU A 202 -5.29 7.72 -6.27
N VAL A 203 -6.34 8.14 -5.54
CA VAL A 203 -6.58 9.54 -5.20
C VAL A 203 -5.43 10.10 -4.38
N GLU A 204 -5.07 9.42 -3.28
CA GLU A 204 -4.00 9.86 -2.38
C GLU A 204 -2.67 10.00 -3.11
N THR A 205 -2.23 8.94 -3.80
CA THR A 205 -0.95 8.96 -4.53
C THR A 205 -0.97 9.99 -5.67
N SER A 206 -2.08 10.14 -6.40
CA SER A 206 -2.17 11.14 -7.47
C SER A 206 -2.05 12.57 -6.96
N LEU A 207 -2.67 12.89 -5.82
CA LEU A 207 -2.57 14.20 -5.18
C LEU A 207 -1.15 14.47 -4.68
N GLN A 208 -0.49 13.47 -4.08
CA GLN A 208 0.91 13.58 -3.64
C GLN A 208 1.86 13.91 -4.81
N PHE A 209 1.65 13.28 -5.97
CA PHE A 209 2.39 13.54 -7.20
C PHE A 209 1.84 14.70 -8.04
N ARG A 210 0.88 15.48 -7.50
CA ARG A 210 0.30 16.66 -8.14
C ARG A 210 -0.36 16.39 -9.50
N ARG A 211 -0.85 15.16 -9.72
CA ARG A 211 -1.64 14.78 -10.92
C ARG A 211 -3.10 15.16 -10.72
N TRP A 212 -3.39 16.46 -10.74
CA TRP A 212 -4.69 17.01 -10.36
C TRP A 212 -5.85 16.50 -11.21
N GLU A 213 -5.71 16.46 -12.54
CA GLU A 213 -6.77 15.99 -13.44
C GLU A 213 -7.13 14.52 -13.21
N LYS A 214 -6.13 13.69 -12.89
CA LYS A 214 -6.33 12.28 -12.58
C LYS A 214 -6.98 12.10 -11.21
N SER A 215 -6.55 12.91 -10.23
CA SER A 215 -7.15 12.92 -8.90
C SER A 215 -8.64 13.31 -8.96
N GLU A 216 -8.98 14.34 -9.74
CA GLU A 216 -10.37 14.75 -9.98
C GLU A 216 -11.19 13.60 -10.58
N LEU A 217 -10.67 12.93 -11.61
CA LEU A 217 -11.32 11.76 -12.21
C LEU A 217 -11.54 10.64 -11.19
N TYR A 218 -10.53 10.30 -10.39
CA TYR A 218 -10.64 9.21 -9.42
C TYR A 218 -11.62 9.54 -8.29
N ILE A 219 -11.60 10.79 -7.80
CA ILE A 219 -12.59 11.28 -6.83
C ILE A 219 -14.01 11.17 -7.41
N PHE A 220 -14.22 11.55 -8.66
CA PHE A 220 -15.52 11.37 -9.31
C PHE A 220 -16.00 9.91 -9.29
N TYR A 221 -15.13 8.94 -9.55
CA TYR A 221 -15.49 7.51 -9.45
C TYR A 221 -15.78 7.06 -8.01
N VAL A 222 -15.05 7.58 -7.02
CA VAL A 222 -15.37 7.34 -5.59
C VAL A 222 -16.77 7.87 -5.27
N LEU A 223 -17.06 9.13 -5.60
CA LEU A 223 -18.35 9.75 -5.33
C LEU A 223 -19.50 9.02 -6.04
N LYS A 224 -19.28 8.57 -7.28
CA LYS A 224 -20.23 7.73 -8.02
C LYS A 224 -20.49 6.39 -7.32
N ASN A 225 -19.47 5.77 -6.71
CA ASN A 225 -19.65 4.54 -5.94
C ASN A 225 -20.43 4.78 -4.64
N ILE A 226 -20.22 5.93 -4.00
CA ILE A 226 -20.98 6.39 -2.83
C ILE A 226 -22.47 6.52 -3.18
N ASP A 227 -22.78 7.16 -4.31
CA ASP A 227 -24.17 7.32 -4.79
C ASP A 227 -24.85 6.00 -5.14
N ALA A 228 -24.07 4.95 -5.42
CA ALA A 228 -24.60 3.64 -5.73
C ALA A 228 -25.03 2.84 -4.49
N TYR A 229 -24.82 3.35 -3.26
CA TYR A 229 -25.38 2.72 -2.05
C TYR A 229 -26.89 2.99 -1.93
N ALA A 230 -27.63 2.03 -1.41
CA ALA A 230 -29.04 2.23 -1.14
C ALA A 230 -29.24 3.23 0.01
N LYS A 231 -30.39 3.93 0.03
CA LYS A 231 -30.72 4.88 1.13
C LYS A 231 -30.72 4.22 2.52
N THR A 232 -30.96 2.91 2.58
CA THR A 232 -30.90 2.13 3.83
C THR A 232 -29.48 1.87 4.33
N GLU A 233 -28.47 2.11 3.50
CA GLU A 233 -27.05 1.84 3.78
C GLU A 233 -26.28 3.12 4.12
N MET A 234 -26.91 4.10 4.79
CA MET A 234 -26.26 5.37 5.14
C MET A 234 -24.98 5.21 5.94
N TYR A 235 -24.85 4.15 6.73
CA TYR A 235 -23.59 3.82 7.38
C TYR A 235 -22.44 3.64 6.38
N ASN A 236 -22.68 2.94 5.25
CA ASN A 236 -21.68 2.74 4.22
C ASN A 236 -21.34 4.06 3.52
N VAL A 237 -22.35 4.86 3.18
CA VAL A 237 -22.18 6.21 2.61
C VAL A 237 -21.27 7.08 3.48
N MET A 238 -21.58 7.18 4.79
CA MET A 238 -20.78 7.99 5.71
C MET A 238 -19.36 7.44 5.89
N ASN A 239 -19.22 6.11 5.95
CA ASN A 239 -17.90 5.49 6.05
C ASN A 239 -17.04 5.77 4.80
N SER A 240 -17.63 5.72 3.61
CA SER A 240 -16.94 6.03 2.35
C SER A 240 -16.50 7.50 2.29
N PHE A 241 -17.38 8.44 2.65
CA PHE A 241 -16.98 9.85 2.78
C PHE A 241 -15.86 10.05 3.80
N LYS A 242 -15.98 9.42 4.97
CA LYS A 242 -14.95 9.48 6.02
C LYS A 242 -13.59 9.01 5.50
N GLN A 243 -13.54 7.93 4.73
CA GLN A 243 -12.30 7.41 4.18
C GLN A 243 -11.71 8.36 3.13
N LEU A 244 -12.55 8.89 2.23
CA LEU A 244 -12.13 9.89 1.24
C LEU A 244 -11.55 11.14 1.93
N VAL A 245 -12.27 11.73 2.87
CA VAL A 245 -11.84 12.92 3.62
C VAL A 245 -10.51 12.67 4.33
N ASN A 246 -10.36 11.53 5.02
CA ASN A 246 -9.13 11.21 5.72
C ASN A 246 -7.91 11.08 4.79
N LYS A 247 -8.10 10.55 3.58
CA LYS A 247 -7.04 10.42 2.57
C LYS A 247 -6.59 11.77 2.02
N ILE A 248 -7.49 12.76 1.92
CA ILE A 248 -7.21 14.01 1.20
C ILE A 248 -7.03 15.24 2.09
N LYS A 249 -7.48 15.22 3.36
CA LYS A 249 -7.55 16.42 4.21
C LYS A 249 -6.22 17.12 4.45
N HIS A 250 -5.11 16.40 4.35
CA HIS A 250 -3.75 16.93 4.54
C HIS A 250 -2.98 17.18 3.23
N LEU A 251 -3.60 16.89 2.09
CA LEU A 251 -2.99 17.06 0.77
C LEU A 251 -3.43 18.36 0.13
N GLU A 252 -2.55 18.92 -0.71
CA GLU A 252 -2.85 20.03 -1.61
C GLU A 252 -3.87 19.57 -2.66
N ARG A 253 -4.85 20.42 -2.98
CA ARG A 253 -5.94 20.14 -3.92
C ARG A 253 -6.21 21.38 -4.77
N THR A 254 -6.83 21.17 -5.92
CA THR A 254 -7.26 22.25 -6.81
C THR A 254 -8.68 22.70 -6.46
N ASP A 255 -9.02 23.92 -6.85
CA ASP A 255 -10.37 24.49 -6.67
C ASP A 255 -11.46 23.59 -7.27
N LYS A 256 -11.19 22.93 -8.40
CA LYS A 256 -12.15 22.00 -9.03
C LYS A 256 -12.46 20.81 -8.13
N ILE A 257 -11.44 20.22 -7.51
CA ILE A 257 -11.61 19.12 -6.57
C ILE A 257 -12.39 19.60 -5.35
N ASP A 258 -12.05 20.79 -4.85
CA ASP A 258 -12.75 21.35 -3.69
C ASP A 258 -14.22 21.65 -4.00
N ILE A 259 -14.54 22.20 -5.18
CA ILE A 259 -15.93 22.41 -5.65
C ILE A 259 -16.68 21.09 -5.70
N LEU A 260 -16.11 20.06 -6.34
CA LEU A 260 -16.72 18.74 -6.46
C LEU A 260 -17.07 18.14 -5.08
N LEU A 261 -16.16 18.25 -4.12
CA LEU A 261 -16.37 17.75 -2.75
C LEU A 261 -17.40 18.59 -1.99
N LYS A 262 -17.35 19.93 -2.12
CA LYS A 262 -18.31 20.85 -1.50
C LYS A 262 -19.73 20.54 -1.97
N GLU A 263 -19.96 20.52 -3.28
CA GLU A 263 -21.27 20.26 -3.87
C GLU A 263 -21.82 18.92 -3.37
N LYS A 264 -20.99 17.87 -3.40
CA LYS A 264 -21.43 16.54 -3.01
C LYS A 264 -21.74 16.41 -1.52
N LEU A 265 -20.92 16.99 -0.64
CA LEU A 265 -21.19 16.96 0.80
C LEU A 265 -22.45 17.78 1.15
N MET A 266 -22.67 18.92 0.48
CA MET A 266 -23.85 19.74 0.70
C MET A 266 -25.14 19.09 0.20
N GLU A 267 -25.10 18.37 -0.92
CA GLU A 267 -26.23 17.55 -1.41
C GLU A 267 -26.71 16.59 -0.31
N TYR A 268 -25.80 15.85 0.32
CA TYR A 268 -26.14 14.95 1.42
C TYR A 268 -26.56 15.69 2.70
N GLY A 269 -25.87 16.78 3.06
CA GLY A 269 -26.15 17.56 4.27
C GLY A 269 -27.53 18.23 4.27
N ASN A 270 -27.98 18.71 3.10
CA ASN A 270 -29.24 19.45 2.97
C ASN A 270 -30.43 18.58 2.55
N GLU A 271 -30.27 17.71 1.55
CA GLU A 271 -31.41 17.18 0.80
C GLU A 271 -31.71 15.69 1.04
N LEU A 272 -30.67 14.89 1.33
CA LEU A 272 -30.81 13.43 1.37
C LEU A 272 -30.92 12.84 2.78
N LEU A 273 -30.50 13.57 3.81
CA LEU A 273 -30.44 13.07 5.17
C LEU A 273 -31.57 13.63 6.04
N GLU A 274 -32.31 12.76 6.70
CA GLU A 274 -33.28 13.13 7.75
C GLU A 274 -32.65 13.02 9.15
N ASP A 275 -31.77 12.04 9.37
CA ASP A 275 -31.12 11.82 10.67
C ASP A 275 -30.04 12.88 10.96
N VAL A 276 -30.26 13.60 12.05
CA VAL A 276 -29.36 14.62 12.58
C VAL A 276 -27.94 14.09 12.83
N SER A 277 -27.81 12.82 13.23
CA SER A 277 -26.52 12.19 13.50
C SER A 277 -25.64 12.09 12.25
N TYR A 278 -26.26 11.87 11.08
CA TYR A 278 -25.54 11.85 9.80
C TYR A 278 -25.25 13.27 9.31
N LYS A 279 -26.16 14.22 9.53
CA LYS A 279 -25.88 15.63 9.23
C LYS A 279 -24.70 16.18 10.03
N ILE A 280 -24.57 15.80 11.31
CA ILE A 280 -23.40 16.15 12.13
C ILE A 280 -22.11 15.58 11.51
N GLN A 281 -22.12 14.34 11.03
CA GLN A 281 -20.94 13.75 10.37
C GLN A 281 -20.55 14.51 9.10
N ILE A 282 -21.53 14.94 8.29
CA ILE A 282 -21.26 15.79 7.12
C ILE A 282 -20.61 17.11 7.55
N ILE A 283 -21.09 17.75 8.61
CA ILE A 283 -20.49 18.99 9.15
C ILE A 283 -19.04 18.74 9.58
N GLU A 284 -18.76 17.62 10.24
CA GLU A 284 -17.40 17.23 10.62
C GLU A 284 -16.50 17.00 9.40
N PHE A 285 -17.03 16.42 8.31
CA PHE A 285 -16.29 16.28 7.05
C PHE A 285 -15.99 17.63 6.39
N LEU A 286 -16.97 18.54 6.37
CA LEU A 286 -16.78 19.90 5.88
C LEU A 286 -15.70 20.63 6.70
N GLU A 287 -15.74 20.49 8.03
CA GLU A 287 -14.73 21.05 8.94
C GLU A 287 -13.32 20.45 8.68
N ASP A 288 -13.21 19.13 8.54
CA ASP A 288 -11.95 18.44 8.25
C ASP A 288 -11.34 18.87 6.91
N LEU A 289 -12.18 19.21 5.93
CA LEU A 289 -11.76 19.77 4.63
C LEU A 289 -11.54 21.29 4.65
N LYS A 290 -11.76 21.94 5.80
CA LYS A 290 -11.64 23.39 6.05
C LYS A 290 -12.68 24.26 5.35
N TYR A 291 -13.86 23.71 5.06
CA TYR A 291 -15.03 24.45 4.57
C TYR A 291 -15.84 24.99 5.75
N ILE A 292 -15.20 25.85 6.54
CA ILE A 292 -15.69 26.26 7.87
C ILE A 292 -17.01 27.05 7.77
N GLU A 293 -17.17 27.89 6.76
CA GLU A 293 -18.38 28.69 6.59
C GLU A 293 -19.59 27.79 6.29
N LEU A 294 -19.43 26.87 5.32
CA LEU A 294 -20.47 25.89 4.98
C LEU A 294 -20.82 24.97 6.16
N ALA A 295 -19.81 24.49 6.88
CA ALA A 295 -19.98 23.68 8.09
C ALA A 295 -20.81 24.44 9.13
N TYR A 296 -20.50 25.71 9.36
CA TYR A 296 -21.19 26.56 10.33
C TYR A 296 -22.65 26.84 9.95
N ASP A 297 -22.90 27.18 8.69
CA ASP A 297 -24.25 27.46 8.19
C ASP A 297 -25.16 26.23 8.28
N LEU A 298 -24.63 25.06 7.93
CA LEU A 298 -25.35 23.80 8.06
C LEU A 298 -25.62 23.48 9.55
N ALA A 299 -24.65 23.68 10.44
CA ALA A 299 -24.83 23.47 11.87
C ALA A 299 -25.91 24.41 12.46
N LYS A 300 -25.96 25.67 12.02
CA LYS A 300 -27.00 26.62 12.42
C LYS A 300 -28.39 26.23 11.91
N LYS A 301 -28.51 25.82 10.64
CA LYS A 301 -29.79 25.33 10.08
C LYS A 301 -30.34 24.16 10.90
N ILE A 302 -29.48 23.22 11.30
CA ILE A 302 -29.87 22.10 12.18
C ILE A 302 -30.27 22.61 13.57
N GLN A 303 -29.51 23.56 14.13
CA GLN A 303 -29.80 24.12 15.46
C GLN A 303 -31.19 24.78 15.52
N VAL A 304 -31.58 25.52 14.48
CA VAL A 304 -32.87 26.22 14.42
C VAL A 304 -34.03 25.26 14.18
N SER A 305 -33.82 24.22 13.37
CA SER A 305 -34.86 23.23 13.05
C SER A 305 -35.11 22.19 14.15
N LEU A 306 -34.17 22.00 15.07
CA LEU A 306 -34.29 21.04 16.16
C LEU A 306 -35.17 21.56 17.31
N PRO A 307 -36.07 20.71 17.86
CA PRO A 307 -36.78 21.02 19.09
C PRO A 307 -35.82 21.31 20.26
N PRO A 308 -36.11 22.31 21.13
CA PRO A 308 -35.23 22.69 22.24
C PRO A 308 -34.91 21.57 23.24
N ASP A 309 -35.78 20.58 23.35
CA ASP A 309 -35.73 19.40 24.20
C ASP A 309 -35.08 18.18 23.51
N SER A 310 -34.62 18.32 22.26
CA SER A 310 -33.92 17.25 21.55
C SER A 310 -32.65 16.84 22.27
N VAL A 311 -32.45 15.53 22.43
CA VAL A 311 -31.26 14.91 23.04
C VAL A 311 -29.97 15.35 22.33
N ARG A 312 -30.04 15.69 21.04
CA ARG A 312 -28.89 16.14 20.22
C ARG A 312 -28.64 17.65 20.24
N MET A 313 -29.52 18.44 20.86
CA MET A 313 -29.41 19.91 20.87
C MET A 313 -28.10 20.40 21.53
N GLU A 314 -27.66 19.73 22.60
CA GLU A 314 -26.40 20.03 23.29
C GLU A 314 -25.18 19.83 22.36
N ASP A 315 -25.18 18.73 21.60
CA ASP A 315 -24.11 18.38 20.65
C ASP A 315 -24.02 19.41 19.53
N VAL A 316 -25.17 19.81 18.96
CA VAL A 316 -25.23 20.83 17.90
C VAL A 316 -24.80 22.20 18.40
N ARG A 317 -25.18 22.59 19.64
CA ARG A 317 -24.71 23.86 20.23
C ARG A 317 -23.19 23.88 20.42
N LYS A 318 -22.60 22.77 20.86
CA LYS A 318 -21.14 22.64 20.97
C LYS A 318 -20.46 22.76 19.61
N LEU A 319 -21.03 22.12 18.59
CA LEU A 319 -20.55 22.18 17.21
C LEU A 319 -20.57 23.60 16.65
N VAL A 320 -21.69 24.32 16.77
CA VAL A 320 -21.81 25.72 16.32
C VAL A 320 -20.80 26.62 17.02
N ARG A 321 -20.63 26.48 18.34
CA ARG A 321 -19.62 27.26 19.10
C ARG A 321 -18.20 26.96 18.65
N ARG A 322 -17.87 25.68 18.40
CA ARG A 322 -16.55 25.26 17.90
C ARG A 322 -16.28 25.94 16.56
N LEU A 323 -17.18 25.77 15.59
CA LEU A 323 -17.04 26.30 14.23
C LEU A 323 -16.97 27.82 14.20
N HIS A 324 -17.73 28.52 15.06
CA HIS A 324 -17.67 29.98 15.15
C HIS A 324 -16.30 30.52 15.55
N HIS A 325 -15.50 29.74 16.30
CA HIS A 325 -14.17 30.13 16.74
C HIS A 325 -13.05 29.51 15.88
N THR A 326 -13.37 28.63 14.95
CA THR A 326 -12.40 28.03 14.04
C THR A 326 -11.96 29.06 13.00
N PRO A 327 -10.64 29.31 12.83
CA PRO A 327 -10.16 30.27 11.84
C PRO A 327 -10.52 29.83 10.42
N VAL A 328 -11.17 30.72 9.67
CA VAL A 328 -11.55 30.50 8.27
C VAL A 328 -10.29 30.56 7.41
N SER A 329 -9.95 29.45 6.75
CA SER A 329 -8.81 29.38 5.81
C SER A 329 -9.25 29.22 4.36
N GLU A 330 -10.50 29.51 4.01
CA GLU A 330 -11.00 29.40 2.64
C GLU A 330 -10.29 30.40 1.72
N ASN A 331 -9.28 29.92 0.98
CA ASN A 331 -8.85 30.60 -0.23
C ASN A 331 -9.93 30.34 -1.30
N LYS A 332 -10.62 31.41 -1.70
CA LYS A 332 -11.83 31.43 -2.53
C LYS A 332 -11.59 30.81 -3.92
N PRO A 333 -12.60 30.07 -4.44
CA PRO A 333 -13.55 30.72 -5.33
C PRO A 333 -14.98 30.67 -4.79
N GLN A 334 -15.75 31.72 -5.09
CA GLN A 334 -17.19 31.71 -4.95
C GLN A 334 -17.75 30.60 -5.85
N SER A 335 -18.43 29.63 -5.22
CA SER A 335 -19.36 28.76 -5.93
C SER A 335 -20.38 29.66 -6.66
N SER A 336 -20.68 29.33 -7.92
CA SER A 336 -21.72 30.02 -8.71
C SER A 336 -23.15 29.65 -8.30
N LEU A 337 -23.33 29.05 -7.13
CA LEU A 337 -24.65 28.82 -6.53
C LEU A 337 -24.96 29.98 -5.59
N ASP A 338 -25.52 31.05 -6.16
CA ASP A 338 -26.29 32.02 -5.39
C ASP A 338 -27.46 31.28 -4.73
N TYR A 339 -27.31 30.96 -3.45
CA TYR A 339 -28.43 30.62 -2.57
C TYR A 339 -28.91 31.90 -1.87
N ASP A 340 -29.21 32.94 -2.63
CA ASP A 340 -30.11 33.98 -2.19
C ASP A 340 -31.54 33.49 -2.48
N LEU A 341 -32.11 32.78 -1.51
CA LEU A 341 -33.55 32.57 -1.44
C LEU A 341 -34.09 33.33 -0.23
N ASP A 342 -34.67 34.48 -0.56
CA ASP A 342 -35.93 35.00 -0.05
C ASP A 342 -36.19 34.92 1.46
N GLU A 343 -35.91 36.02 2.16
CA GLU A 343 -36.73 36.54 3.25
C GLU A 343 -36.33 38.00 3.51
N ASP A 344 -37.02 38.95 2.86
CA ASP A 344 -37.45 40.23 3.44
C ASP A 344 -37.89 41.22 2.35
N SER A 345 -39.18 41.18 2.01
CA SER A 345 -39.93 42.39 1.61
C SER A 345 -41.43 42.12 1.72
N LYS A 346 -41.88 41.88 2.96
CA LYS A 346 -43.18 42.34 3.40
C LYS A 346 -42.94 43.39 4.49
N GLU A 347 -43.03 44.65 4.10
CA GLU A 347 -43.55 45.79 4.89
C GLU A 347 -43.28 47.08 4.11
N GLU A 348 -44.24 47.47 3.26
CA GLU A 348 -45.04 48.71 3.36
C GLU A 348 -46.03 48.83 2.18
#